data_AF-Q14VF8-F1
#
_entry.id   AF-Q14VF8-F1
#
_cell.length_a   1.000
_cell.length_b   1.000
_cell.length_c   1.000
_cell.angle_alpha   90.00
_cell.angle_beta   90.00
_cell.angle_gamma   90.00
#
_symmetry.space_group_name_H-M   'P 1'
#
loop_
_entity.id
_entity.type
_entity.pdbx_description
1 polymer ?
#
loop_
_entity_poly.entity_id
_entity_poly.type
_entity_poly.pdbx_seq_one_letter_code
_entity_poly.pdbx_strand_id
1 'polypeptide(L)'
;HRHFLECAWEALENAGHPPERFAGPVGVFAGCGMGSYFYFNLCSNPELVDSVGLFLLRHTGNDKDFLATRVSYLLNLRGPSINVQTACSTSLVATHLACQSLLARECDMALAGGVTIELPHRRGYLYREGEVLSPDGHCHAFDHRGQGTVFGSGAGVVVLRRLQDALDDGDHIHAVIKGSAVNNDGASKAGYLAPSVDGQAAAMAEAHALAGVTADTIDYV
;
A
#
# COMPACT_ATOMS: atom_id res chain seq x y z
N HIS A 1 10.23 -0.41 5.62
CA HIS A 1 10.47 -1.87 5.64
C HIS A 1 10.28 -2.42 7.06
N ARG A 2 11.07 -2.00 8.06
CA ARG A 2 10.89 -2.44 9.46
C ARG A 2 9.45 -2.28 9.99
N HIS A 3 8.90 -1.07 9.90
CA HIS A 3 7.51 -0.81 10.31
C HIS A 3 6.46 -1.63 9.53
N PHE A 4 6.71 -1.96 8.27
CA PHE A 4 5.78 -2.80 7.53
C PHE A 4 5.82 -4.26 8.00
N LEU A 5 7.00 -4.77 8.37
CA LEU A 5 7.16 -6.09 8.98
C LEU A 5 6.43 -6.15 10.34
N GLU A 6 6.60 -5.13 11.17
CA GLU A 6 5.89 -4.99 12.45
C GLU A 6 4.37 -5.01 12.23
N CYS A 7 3.85 -4.17 11.33
CA CYS A 7 2.42 -4.16 11.01
C CYS A 7 1.92 -5.46 10.40
N ALA A 8 2.73 -6.15 9.58
CA ALA A 8 2.38 -7.45 9.01
C ALA A 8 2.24 -8.53 10.10
N TRP A 9 3.14 -8.52 11.08
CA TRP A 9 3.05 -9.38 12.26
C TRP A 9 1.78 -9.09 13.07
N GLU A 10 1.57 -7.83 13.43
CA GLU A 10 0.39 -7.38 14.20
C GLU A 10 -0.92 -7.71 13.47
N ALA A 11 -0.96 -7.58 12.15
CA ALA A 11 -2.13 -7.91 11.34
C ALA A 11 -2.45 -9.41 11.38
N LEU A 12 -1.43 -10.28 11.28
CA LEU A 12 -1.60 -11.74 11.40
C LEU A 12 -2.04 -12.15 12.82
N GLU A 13 -1.46 -11.54 13.85
CA GLU A 13 -1.90 -11.75 15.23
C GLU A 13 -3.36 -11.31 15.43
N ASN A 14 -3.73 -10.14 14.92
CA ASN A 14 -5.09 -9.62 15.00
C ASN A 14 -6.10 -10.51 14.27
N ALA A 15 -5.71 -11.08 13.13
CA ALA A 15 -6.53 -12.04 12.39
C ALA A 15 -6.62 -13.43 13.06
N GLY A 16 -5.85 -13.69 14.12
CA GLY A 16 -5.81 -14.99 14.80
C GLY A 16 -5.01 -16.06 14.05
N HIS A 17 -4.23 -15.67 13.03
CA HIS A 17 -3.47 -16.56 12.16
C HIS A 17 -1.98 -16.22 12.18
N PRO A 18 -1.27 -16.43 13.30
CA PRO A 18 0.18 -16.24 13.31
C PRO A 18 0.84 -17.18 12.28
N PRO A 19 1.97 -16.78 11.67
CA PRO A 19 2.54 -17.48 10.51
C PRO A 19 2.77 -18.98 10.72
N GLU A 20 3.07 -19.42 11.94
CA GLU A 20 3.37 -20.83 12.23
C GLU A 20 2.12 -21.72 12.31
N ARG A 21 0.92 -21.13 12.37
CA ARG A 21 -0.34 -21.86 12.59
C ARG A 21 -1.20 -21.98 11.34
N PHE A 22 -0.94 -21.18 10.32
CA PHE A 22 -1.68 -21.26 9.06
C PHE A 22 -1.02 -22.24 8.09
N ALA A 23 -1.76 -23.26 7.65
CA ALA A 23 -1.22 -24.33 6.82
C ALA A 23 -1.09 -23.97 5.33
N GLY A 24 -1.89 -23.01 4.84
CA GLY A 24 -1.95 -22.65 3.43
C GLY A 24 -0.89 -21.63 2.99
N PRO A 25 -0.65 -21.47 1.68
CA PRO A 25 0.18 -20.39 1.15
C PRO A 25 -0.39 -19.02 1.51
N VAL A 26 0.40 -18.22 2.22
CA VAL A 26 0.12 -16.80 2.50
C VAL A 26 0.85 -15.93 1.49
N GLY A 27 0.12 -15.12 0.72
CA GLY A 27 0.68 -14.12 -0.19
C GLY A 27 0.97 -12.79 0.50
N VAL A 28 1.89 -11.99 -0.06
CA VAL A 28 2.23 -10.64 0.42
C VAL A 28 2.27 -9.69 -0.77
N PHE A 29 1.42 -8.67 -0.74
CA PHE A 29 1.28 -7.63 -1.75
C PHE A 29 1.50 -6.30 -1.07
N ALA A 30 2.62 -5.63 -1.35
CA ALA A 30 2.98 -4.45 -0.59
C ALA A 30 3.71 -3.42 -1.43
N GLY A 31 3.62 -2.16 -1.03
CA GLY A 31 4.46 -1.11 -1.56
C GLY A 31 4.91 -0.12 -0.50
N CYS A 32 5.92 0.66 -0.84
CA CYS A 32 6.45 1.68 0.04
C CYS A 32 6.72 3.00 -0.68
N GLY A 33 6.66 4.09 0.09
CA GLY A 33 7.07 5.43 -0.33
C GLY A 33 8.56 5.52 -0.67
N MET A 34 9.04 6.74 -0.87
CA MET A 34 10.44 6.97 -1.22
C MET A 34 11.39 6.46 -0.12
N GLY A 35 12.51 5.83 -0.52
CA GLY A 35 13.56 5.35 0.37
C GLY A 35 14.42 6.48 0.97
N SER A 36 13.80 7.49 1.57
CA SER A 36 14.43 8.69 2.13
C SER A 36 15.52 8.37 3.17
N TYR A 37 15.36 7.28 3.92
CA TYR A 37 16.34 6.82 4.92
C TYR A 37 17.72 6.56 4.32
N PHE A 38 17.77 5.99 3.11
CA PHE A 38 19.03 5.73 2.41
C PHE A 38 19.84 7.01 2.22
N TYR A 39 19.20 8.07 1.71
CA TYR A 39 19.87 9.33 1.41
C TYR A 39 20.24 10.11 2.68
N PHE A 40 19.31 10.22 3.64
CA PHE A 40 19.49 11.10 4.79
C PHE A 40 20.26 10.47 5.96
N ASN A 41 20.40 9.14 6.01
CA ASN A 41 21.04 8.47 7.15
C ASN A 41 22.17 7.52 6.74
N LEU A 42 22.06 6.83 5.59
CA LEU A 42 23.08 5.86 5.17
C LEU A 42 24.18 6.52 4.34
N CYS A 43 23.82 7.26 3.29
CA CYS A 43 24.81 7.98 2.47
C CYS A 43 25.56 9.07 3.24
N SER A 44 24.96 9.59 4.33
CA SER A 44 25.60 10.55 5.22
C SER A 44 26.58 9.93 6.22
N ASN A 45 26.77 8.61 6.20
CA ASN A 45 27.72 7.89 7.06
C ASN A 45 28.76 7.14 6.20
N PRO A 46 29.88 7.79 5.81
CA PRO A 46 30.90 7.21 4.94
C PRO A 46 31.51 5.91 5.48
N GLU A 47 31.76 5.83 6.79
CA GLU A 47 32.34 4.62 7.42
C GLU A 47 31.42 3.41 7.28
N LEU A 48 30.10 3.62 7.40
CA LEU A 48 29.11 2.55 7.18
C LEU A 48 29.05 2.13 5.71
N VAL A 49 29.13 3.09 4.79
CA VAL A 49 29.14 2.81 3.35
C VAL A 49 30.36 1.99 2.95
N ASP A 50 31.54 2.34 3.47
CA ASP A 50 32.79 1.62 3.17
C ASP A 50 32.81 0.22 3.78
N SER A 51 32.26 0.04 4.99
CA SER A 51 32.27 -1.26 5.68
C SER A 51 31.27 -2.27 5.11
N VAL A 52 30.06 -1.84 4.71
CA VAL A 52 29.01 -2.73 4.19
C VAL A 52 29.03 -2.82 2.66
N GLY A 53 29.45 -1.74 2.00
CA GLY A 53 29.39 -1.59 0.56
C GLY A 53 28.05 -1.02 0.08
N LEU A 54 28.14 -0.08 -0.87
CA LEU A 54 26.98 0.64 -1.40
C LEU A 54 25.95 -0.28 -2.06
N PHE A 55 26.37 -1.39 -2.66
CA PHE A 55 25.47 -2.33 -3.32
C PHE A 55 24.45 -2.93 -2.33
N LEU A 56 24.92 -3.46 -1.21
CA LEU A 56 24.06 -4.08 -0.19
C LEU A 56 23.19 -3.04 0.51
N LEU A 57 23.75 -1.87 0.86
CA LEU A 57 22.97 -0.81 1.50
C LEU A 57 21.86 -0.28 0.60
N ARG A 58 22.15 -0.06 -0.69
CA ARG A 58 21.16 0.45 -1.65
C ARG A 58 20.13 -0.62 -2.01
N HIS A 59 20.58 -1.76 -2.56
CA HIS A 59 19.67 -2.77 -3.10
C HIS A 59 18.94 -3.48 -1.98
N THR A 60 19.63 -4.34 -1.24
CA THR A 60 18.92 -5.20 -0.28
C THR A 60 18.38 -4.40 0.89
N GLY A 61 19.08 -3.37 1.37
CA GLY A 61 18.64 -2.60 2.53
C GLY A 61 17.41 -1.71 2.29
N ASN A 62 17.37 -0.99 1.15
CA ASN A 62 16.52 0.18 0.99
C ASN A 62 15.77 0.26 -0.35
N ASP A 63 16.03 -0.65 -1.29
CA ASP A 63 15.27 -0.70 -2.52
C ASP A 63 13.86 -1.25 -2.26
N LYS A 64 12.90 -0.72 -3.01
CA LYS A 64 11.48 -1.05 -2.92
C LYS A 64 11.23 -2.53 -3.23
N ASP A 65 12.12 -3.16 -3.99
CA ASP A 65 12.06 -4.57 -4.41
C ASP A 65 12.13 -5.58 -3.24
N PHE A 66 12.50 -5.16 -2.04
CA PHE A 66 12.69 -6.05 -0.89
C PHE A 66 11.68 -5.86 0.24
N LEU A 67 10.59 -5.12 0.02
CA LEU A 67 9.59 -4.89 1.07
C LEU A 67 8.78 -6.16 1.35
N ALA A 68 8.06 -6.67 0.36
CA ALA A 68 7.18 -7.85 0.48
C ALA A 68 8.00 -9.12 0.72
N THR A 69 9.06 -9.33 -0.06
CA THR A 69 9.89 -10.55 -0.01
C THR A 69 10.61 -10.70 1.33
N ARG A 70 10.95 -9.59 2.01
CA ARG A 70 11.50 -9.65 3.37
C ARG A 70 10.49 -10.14 4.39
N VAL A 71 9.23 -9.71 4.30
CA VAL A 71 8.16 -10.22 5.16
C VAL A 71 7.99 -11.71 4.94
N SER A 72 7.86 -12.13 3.67
CA SER A 72 7.73 -13.55 3.32
C SER A 72 8.90 -14.38 3.82
N TYR A 73 10.13 -13.88 3.69
CA TYR A 73 11.32 -14.56 4.19
C TYR A 73 11.32 -14.71 5.72
N LEU A 74 11.09 -13.62 6.45
CA LEU A 74 11.18 -13.61 7.91
C LEU A 74 10.04 -14.37 8.58
N LEU A 75 8.84 -14.35 7.98
CA LEU A 75 7.65 -15.02 8.50
C LEU A 75 7.40 -16.39 7.83
N ASN A 76 8.30 -16.87 6.97
CA ASN A 76 8.18 -18.13 6.22
C ASN A 76 6.85 -18.26 5.43
N LEU A 77 6.41 -17.17 4.80
CA LEU A 77 5.22 -17.14 3.96
C LEU A 77 5.56 -17.61 2.53
N ARG A 78 4.73 -18.51 1.98
CA ARG A 78 5.05 -19.26 0.76
C ARG A 78 4.12 -19.01 -0.42
N GLY A 79 3.20 -18.04 -0.31
CA GLY A 79 2.39 -17.58 -1.43
C GLY A 79 3.13 -16.54 -2.29
N PRO A 80 2.44 -15.91 -3.27
CA PRO A 80 3.00 -14.85 -4.09
C PRO A 80 3.51 -13.69 -3.24
N SER A 81 4.72 -13.21 -3.50
CA SER A 81 5.33 -12.12 -2.73
C SER A 81 5.74 -10.99 -3.66
N ILE A 82 4.84 -10.02 -3.84
CA ILE A 82 4.91 -9.01 -4.89
C ILE A 82 5.06 -7.61 -4.31
N ASN A 83 6.08 -6.90 -4.76
CA ASN A 83 6.20 -5.46 -4.53
C ASN A 83 5.46 -4.72 -5.62
N VAL A 84 4.54 -3.84 -5.25
CA VAL A 84 3.75 -3.01 -6.17
C VAL A 84 3.99 -1.53 -5.91
N GLN A 85 4.06 -0.74 -6.98
CA GLN A 85 4.36 0.68 -6.92
C GLN A 85 3.52 1.42 -7.97
N THR A 86 2.50 2.14 -7.50
CA THR A 86 1.60 2.95 -8.33
C THR A 86 1.41 4.36 -7.75
N ALA A 87 2.43 4.88 -7.08
CA ALA A 87 2.39 6.16 -6.35
C ALA A 87 1.29 6.18 -5.28
N CYS A 88 0.41 7.18 -5.26
CA CYS A 88 -0.58 7.40 -4.19
C CYS A 88 -1.60 6.25 -4.05
N SER A 89 -1.88 5.50 -5.12
CA SER A 89 -2.81 4.36 -5.11
C SER A 89 -2.20 3.03 -4.67
N THR A 90 -0.90 3.02 -4.34
CA THR A 90 -0.11 1.78 -4.18
C THR A 90 -0.73 0.74 -3.26
N SER A 91 -1.18 1.12 -2.07
CA SER A 91 -1.77 0.18 -1.10
C SER A 91 -3.13 -0.38 -1.55
N LEU A 92 -3.93 0.42 -2.25
CA LEU A 92 -5.23 -0.03 -2.77
C LEU A 92 -5.04 -0.97 -3.97
N VAL A 93 -4.06 -0.70 -4.84
CA VAL A 93 -3.67 -1.64 -5.91
C VAL A 93 -3.10 -2.94 -5.33
N ALA A 94 -2.31 -2.86 -4.26
CA ALA A 94 -1.83 -4.05 -3.55
C ALA A 94 -3.01 -4.91 -3.04
N THR A 95 -4.03 -4.25 -2.48
CA THR A 95 -5.27 -4.90 -2.02
C THR A 95 -6.03 -5.54 -3.17
N HIS A 96 -6.18 -4.84 -4.30
CA HIS A 96 -6.79 -5.40 -5.51
C HIS A 96 -6.07 -6.67 -5.98
N LEU A 97 -4.74 -6.62 -6.12
CA LEU A 97 -3.94 -7.78 -6.56
C LEU A 97 -4.03 -8.96 -5.58
N ALA A 98 -4.04 -8.69 -4.28
CA ALA A 98 -4.26 -9.71 -3.26
C ALA A 98 -5.64 -10.37 -3.39
N CYS A 99 -6.71 -9.59 -3.62
CA CYS A 99 -8.03 -10.13 -3.91
C CYS A 99 -8.03 -11.02 -5.17
N GLN A 100 -7.39 -10.57 -6.25
CA GLN A 100 -7.30 -11.36 -7.48
C GLN A 100 -6.55 -12.69 -7.25
N SER A 101 -5.44 -12.66 -6.52
CA SER A 101 -4.65 -13.86 -6.19
C SER A 101 -5.42 -14.87 -5.32
N LEU A 102 -6.21 -14.37 -4.36
CA LEU A 102 -7.11 -15.20 -3.55
C LEU A 102 -8.22 -15.83 -4.40
N LEU A 103 -8.85 -15.07 -5.30
CA LEU A 103 -9.90 -15.57 -6.18
C LEU A 103 -9.36 -16.57 -7.22
N ALA A 104 -8.13 -16.36 -7.69
CA ALA A 104 -7.40 -17.28 -8.56
C ALA A 104 -6.84 -18.51 -7.81
N ARG A 105 -6.98 -18.57 -6.48
CA ARG A 105 -6.45 -19.64 -5.61
C ARG A 105 -4.93 -19.82 -5.69
N GLU A 106 -4.19 -18.74 -5.94
CA GLU A 106 -2.72 -18.74 -5.85
C GLU A 106 -2.24 -18.67 -4.39
N CYS A 107 -3.09 -18.20 -3.49
CA CYS A 107 -2.90 -18.20 -2.05
C CYS A 107 -4.23 -18.45 -1.31
N ASP A 108 -4.16 -18.81 -0.03
CA ASP A 108 -5.33 -19.04 0.84
C ASP A 108 -5.57 -17.92 1.85
N MET A 109 -4.55 -17.09 2.03
CA MET A 109 -4.56 -15.85 2.79
C MET A 109 -3.61 -14.86 2.10
N ALA A 110 -3.89 -13.58 2.17
CA ALA A 110 -3.00 -12.56 1.62
C ALA A 110 -2.86 -11.37 2.57
N LEU A 111 -1.63 -10.89 2.73
CA LEU A 111 -1.33 -9.60 3.33
C LEU A 111 -1.31 -8.55 2.23
N ALA A 112 -2.06 -7.48 2.40
CA ALA A 112 -2.05 -6.35 1.48
C ALA A 112 -1.82 -5.04 2.24
N GLY A 113 -0.99 -4.14 1.72
CA GLY A 113 -0.76 -2.88 2.43
C GLY A 113 0.29 -1.96 1.81
N GLY A 114 0.69 -0.97 2.61
CA GLY A 114 1.80 -0.10 2.26
C GLY A 114 2.38 0.67 3.44
N VAL A 115 3.56 1.25 3.22
CA VAL A 115 4.27 2.07 4.22
C VAL A 115 4.95 3.29 3.60
N THR A 116 4.78 4.45 4.22
CA THR A 116 5.51 5.67 3.89
C THR A 116 6.05 6.29 5.17
N ILE A 117 7.36 6.55 5.21
CA ILE A 117 8.01 7.22 6.34
C ILE A 117 8.79 8.41 5.78
N GLU A 118 8.32 9.62 6.08
CA GLU A 118 8.91 10.87 5.63
C GLU A 118 10.12 11.22 6.50
N LEU A 119 11.24 11.50 5.84
CA LEU A 119 12.50 11.90 6.49
C LEU A 119 13.10 13.11 5.75
N PRO A 120 13.81 13.98 6.47
CA PRO A 120 14.02 13.97 7.92
C PRO A 120 12.78 14.42 8.70
N HIS A 121 12.56 13.82 9.87
CA HIS A 121 11.50 14.26 10.78
C HIS A 121 11.75 15.69 11.30
N ARG A 122 10.69 16.33 11.82
CA ARG A 122 10.73 17.69 12.39
C ARG A 122 11.20 18.76 11.40
N ARG A 123 10.95 18.55 10.12
CA ARG A 123 11.09 19.56 9.08
C ARG A 123 9.72 19.85 8.48
N GLY A 124 9.43 21.13 8.29
CA GLY A 124 8.34 21.58 7.44
C GLY A 124 8.78 21.64 5.98
N TYR A 125 7.98 22.32 5.16
CA TYR A 125 8.29 22.57 3.77
C TYR A 125 8.12 24.06 3.46
N LEU A 126 8.71 24.51 2.35
CA LEU A 126 8.48 25.83 1.81
C LEU A 126 7.43 25.70 0.71
N TYR A 127 6.32 26.42 0.84
CA TYR A 127 5.30 26.49 -0.19
C TYR A 127 5.88 27.03 -1.50
N ARG A 128 5.46 26.43 -2.61
CA ARG A 128 5.78 26.85 -3.97
C ARG A 128 4.53 26.75 -4.82
N GLU A 129 4.21 27.84 -5.51
CA GLU A 129 3.08 27.89 -6.41
C GLU A 129 3.24 26.86 -7.55
N GLY A 130 2.19 26.10 -7.84
CA GLY A 130 2.19 25.03 -8.83
C GLY A 130 2.64 23.65 -8.32
N GLU A 131 3.14 23.54 -7.09
CA GLU A 131 3.38 22.26 -6.43
C GLU A 131 2.13 21.77 -5.66
N VAL A 132 2.18 20.53 -5.16
CA VAL A 132 1.03 19.86 -4.53
C VAL A 132 0.81 20.24 -3.06
N LEU A 133 1.78 20.91 -2.44
CA LEU A 133 1.78 21.17 -0.99
C LEU A 133 0.94 22.42 -0.65
N SER A 134 0.16 22.32 0.42
CA SER A 134 -0.70 23.42 0.90
C SER A 134 0.13 24.63 1.38
N PRO A 135 -0.30 25.88 1.17
CA PRO A 135 0.38 27.05 1.72
C PRO A 135 0.30 27.18 3.25
N ASP A 136 -0.72 26.57 3.89
CA ASP A 136 -1.03 26.78 5.31
C ASP A 136 -0.78 25.56 6.21
N GLY A 137 -0.27 24.45 5.64
CA GLY A 137 -0.04 23.24 6.42
C GLY A 137 -1.29 22.41 6.72
N HIS A 138 -2.42 22.66 6.04
CA HIS A 138 -3.65 21.87 6.21
C HIS A 138 -4.19 21.31 4.89
N CYS A 139 -4.83 20.14 4.98
CA CYS A 139 -5.59 19.51 3.91
C CYS A 139 -7.07 19.88 4.05
N HIS A 140 -7.53 20.87 3.27
CA HIS A 140 -8.93 21.31 3.28
C HIS A 140 -9.75 20.59 2.19
N ALA A 141 -9.93 19.27 2.33
CA ALA A 141 -10.64 18.45 1.34
C ALA A 141 -12.10 18.92 1.16
N PHE A 142 -12.51 19.18 -0.08
CA PHE A 142 -13.85 19.65 -0.47
C PHE A 142 -14.29 21.01 0.09
N ASP A 143 -13.38 21.77 0.70
CA ASP A 143 -13.62 23.12 1.22
C ASP A 143 -13.13 24.17 0.21
N HIS A 144 -13.77 25.35 0.18
CA HIS A 144 -13.35 26.49 -0.67
C HIS A 144 -11.91 26.96 -0.43
N ARG A 145 -11.30 26.60 0.71
CA ARG A 145 -9.90 26.87 1.07
C ARG A 145 -8.92 25.81 0.56
N GLY A 146 -9.38 24.80 -0.19
CA GLY A 146 -8.55 23.74 -0.74
C GLY A 146 -7.45 24.28 -1.66
N GLN A 147 -6.20 24.26 -1.20
CA GLN A 147 -5.04 24.80 -1.93
C GLN A 147 -3.84 23.83 -1.99
N GLY A 148 -4.01 22.58 -1.57
CA GLY A 148 -2.96 21.56 -1.61
C GLY A 148 -3.15 20.50 -0.53
N THR A 149 -2.11 19.69 -0.34
CA THR A 149 -2.06 18.62 0.66
C THR A 149 -0.85 18.74 1.60
N VAL A 150 -0.79 17.86 2.60
CA VAL A 150 0.33 17.69 3.50
C VAL A 150 0.66 16.20 3.57
N PHE A 151 1.92 15.86 3.35
CA PHE A 151 2.37 14.47 3.45
C PHE A 151 2.52 14.03 4.90
N GLY A 152 2.13 12.79 5.16
CA GLY A 152 2.24 12.13 6.45
C GLY A 152 3.04 10.83 6.37
N SER A 153 3.48 10.35 7.53
CA SER A 153 4.06 9.02 7.67
C SER A 153 3.01 8.05 8.20
N GLY A 154 3.01 6.81 7.71
CA GLY A 154 2.10 5.77 8.15
C GLY A 154 2.43 4.40 7.54
N ALA A 155 1.95 3.36 8.19
CA ALA A 155 1.99 1.98 7.71
C ALA A 155 0.61 1.35 7.94
N GLY A 156 0.18 0.48 7.03
CA GLY A 156 -1.07 -0.25 7.18
C GLY A 156 -1.02 -1.56 6.41
N VAL A 157 -1.56 -2.62 7.02
CA VAL A 157 -1.66 -3.96 6.45
C VAL A 157 -3.05 -4.52 6.79
N VAL A 158 -3.69 -5.14 5.81
CA VAL A 158 -4.91 -5.93 6.00
C VAL A 158 -4.64 -7.39 5.69
N VAL A 159 -5.25 -8.28 6.46
CA VAL A 159 -5.29 -9.73 6.18
C VAL A 159 -6.55 -10.03 5.40
N LEU A 160 -6.40 -10.66 4.25
CA LEU A 160 -7.49 -10.98 3.34
C LEU A 160 -7.61 -12.48 3.19
N ARG A 161 -8.86 -12.95 3.16
CA ARG A 161 -9.22 -14.33 2.85
C ARG A 161 -10.46 -14.35 1.97
N ARG A 162 -10.69 -15.48 1.30
CA ARG A 162 -11.98 -15.73 0.66
C ARG A 162 -13.04 -15.82 1.75
N LEU A 163 -14.21 -15.21 1.51
CA LEU A 163 -15.27 -15.12 2.52
C LEU A 163 -15.71 -16.50 3.03
N GLN A 164 -15.87 -17.48 2.13
CA GLN A 164 -16.30 -18.82 2.53
C GLN A 164 -15.28 -19.48 3.46
N ASP A 165 -13.99 -19.44 3.10
CA ASP A 165 -12.92 -20.01 3.92
C ASP A 165 -12.84 -19.35 5.30
N ALA A 166 -13.02 -18.03 5.37
CA ALA A 166 -13.06 -17.29 6.63
C ALA A 166 -14.26 -17.70 7.50
N LEU A 167 -15.42 -17.93 6.89
CA LEU A 167 -16.61 -18.43 7.60
C LEU A 167 -16.42 -19.86 8.11
N ASP A 168 -15.84 -20.73 7.29
CA ASP A 168 -15.60 -22.15 7.62
C ASP A 168 -14.60 -22.29 8.78
N ASP A 169 -13.58 -21.43 8.81
CA ASP A 169 -12.57 -21.41 9.87
C ASP A 169 -12.99 -20.60 11.11
N GLY A 170 -14.14 -19.91 11.05
CA GLY A 170 -14.66 -19.12 12.17
C GLY A 170 -13.87 -17.83 12.44
N ASP A 171 -13.28 -17.25 11.40
CA ASP A 171 -12.51 -16.02 11.47
C ASP A 171 -13.38 -14.82 11.87
N HIS A 172 -12.79 -13.85 12.54
CA HIS A 172 -13.44 -12.58 12.78
C HIS A 172 -13.42 -11.72 11.51
N ILE A 173 -14.59 -11.51 10.90
CA ILE A 173 -14.73 -10.76 9.65
C ILE A 173 -15.09 -9.31 9.95
N HIS A 174 -14.14 -8.39 9.74
CA HIS A 174 -14.37 -6.96 9.92
C HIS A 174 -15.22 -6.33 8.81
N ALA A 175 -15.00 -6.75 7.56
CA ALA A 175 -15.69 -6.25 6.38
C ALA A 175 -15.56 -7.24 5.22
N VAL A 176 -16.37 -7.05 4.17
CA VAL A 176 -16.30 -7.83 2.93
C VAL A 176 -15.98 -6.91 1.77
N ILE A 177 -14.87 -7.18 1.08
CA ILE A 177 -14.55 -6.49 -0.19
C ILE A 177 -15.43 -7.09 -1.29
N LYS A 178 -16.47 -6.36 -1.68
CA LYS A 178 -17.45 -6.82 -2.69
C LYS A 178 -16.86 -6.83 -4.10
N GLY A 179 -16.00 -5.88 -4.42
CA GLY A 179 -15.34 -5.75 -5.72
C GLY A 179 -14.29 -4.64 -5.68
N SER A 180 -13.38 -4.65 -6.66
CA SER A 180 -12.36 -3.62 -6.84
C SER A 180 -11.94 -3.55 -8.30
N ALA A 181 -11.55 -2.37 -8.76
CA ALA A 181 -11.09 -2.13 -10.14
C ALA A 181 -9.88 -1.20 -10.15
N VAL A 182 -9.03 -1.34 -11.18
CA VAL A 182 -7.84 -0.52 -11.40
C VAL A 182 -7.77 -0.21 -12.90
N ASN A 183 -7.61 1.06 -13.25
CA ASN A 183 -7.40 1.48 -14.64
C ASN A 183 -6.27 2.53 -14.73
N ASN A 184 -6.13 3.14 -15.91
CA ASN A 184 -5.21 4.26 -16.13
C ASN A 184 -5.86 5.31 -17.04
N ASP A 185 -5.71 6.59 -16.67
CA ASP A 185 -6.29 7.71 -17.42
C ASP A 185 -5.77 7.84 -18.86
N GLY A 186 -4.60 7.27 -19.16
CA GLY A 186 -3.93 7.47 -20.44
C GLY A 186 -3.59 8.93 -20.71
N ALA A 187 -3.69 9.35 -21.97
CA ALA A 187 -3.27 10.67 -22.44
C ALA A 187 -4.39 11.74 -22.44
N SER A 188 -5.65 11.35 -22.21
CA SER A 188 -6.82 12.24 -22.29
C SER A 188 -6.98 13.11 -21.04
N LYS A 189 -5.99 13.97 -20.78
CA LYS A 189 -5.93 14.86 -19.62
C LYS A 189 -4.97 16.02 -19.86
N ALA A 190 -5.10 17.09 -19.08
CA ALA A 190 -4.34 18.34 -19.27
C ALA A 190 -2.81 18.18 -19.13
N GLY A 191 -2.34 17.12 -18.47
CA GLY A 191 -0.94 16.78 -18.34
C GLY A 191 -0.73 15.48 -17.57
N TYR A 192 0.52 15.01 -17.50
CA TYR A 192 0.85 13.72 -16.85
C TYR A 192 0.37 13.62 -15.39
N LEU A 193 0.53 14.72 -14.64
CA LEU A 193 0.13 14.83 -13.23
C LEU A 193 -1.32 15.27 -13.03
N ALA A 194 -2.03 15.63 -14.10
CA ALA A 194 -3.43 16.02 -13.99
C ALA A 194 -4.30 14.78 -13.72
N PRO A 195 -5.40 14.92 -12.96
CA PRO A 195 -6.42 13.89 -12.87
C PRO A 195 -7.26 13.83 -14.16
N SER A 196 -7.92 12.69 -14.42
CA SER A 196 -9.00 12.57 -15.41
C SER A 196 -10.33 12.24 -14.73
N VAL A 197 -11.37 13.00 -15.05
CA VAL A 197 -12.73 12.76 -14.55
C VAL A 197 -13.29 11.46 -15.15
N ASP A 198 -13.12 11.27 -16.46
CA ASP A 198 -13.62 10.08 -17.16
C ASP A 198 -12.92 8.80 -16.68
N GLY A 199 -11.59 8.87 -16.46
CA GLY A 199 -10.82 7.74 -15.92
C GLY A 199 -11.28 7.32 -14.54
N GLN A 200 -11.48 8.29 -13.64
CA GLN A 200 -11.99 8.03 -12.29
C GLN A 200 -13.41 7.47 -12.31
N ALA A 201 -14.31 8.08 -13.09
CA ALA A 201 -15.70 7.62 -13.22
C ALA A 201 -15.77 6.18 -13.78
N ALA A 202 -14.92 5.85 -14.77
CA ALA A 202 -14.83 4.51 -15.32
C ALA A 202 -14.36 3.48 -14.29
N ALA A 203 -13.33 3.81 -13.49
CA ALA A 203 -12.84 2.92 -12.43
C ALA A 203 -13.92 2.65 -11.37
N MET A 204 -14.66 3.69 -10.95
CA MET A 204 -15.75 3.55 -9.98
C MET A 204 -16.90 2.69 -10.54
N ALA A 205 -17.32 2.96 -11.78
CA ALA A 205 -18.40 2.21 -12.43
C ALA A 205 -18.02 0.72 -12.61
N GLU A 206 -16.77 0.44 -12.98
CA GLU A 206 -16.26 -0.93 -13.08
C GLU A 206 -16.23 -1.63 -11.72
N ALA A 207 -15.78 -0.96 -10.66
CA ALA A 207 -15.79 -1.50 -9.31
C ALA A 207 -17.22 -1.85 -8.84
N HIS A 208 -18.19 -0.98 -9.13
CA HIS A 208 -19.61 -1.24 -8.81
C HIS A 208 -20.16 -2.44 -9.59
N ALA A 209 -19.85 -2.53 -10.89
CA ALA A 209 -20.27 -3.63 -11.74
C ALA A 209 -19.70 -4.97 -11.27
N LEU A 210 -18.40 -5.02 -10.94
CA LEU A 210 -17.73 -6.21 -10.39
C LEU A 210 -18.27 -6.59 -9.01
N ALA A 211 -18.62 -5.60 -8.20
CA ALA A 211 -19.21 -5.81 -6.88
C ALA A 211 -20.69 -6.23 -6.92
N GLY A 212 -21.37 -6.04 -8.06
CA GLY A 212 -22.82 -6.24 -8.21
C GLY A 212 -23.63 -5.30 -7.31
N VAL A 213 -23.13 -4.07 -7.09
CA VAL A 213 -23.79 -3.05 -6.24
C VAL A 213 -24.21 -1.86 -7.07
N THR A 214 -25.34 -1.26 -6.73
CA THR A 214 -25.84 -0.04 -7.36
C THR A 214 -25.41 1.19 -6.55
N ALA A 215 -25.30 2.35 -7.18
CA ALA A 215 -24.76 3.54 -6.49
C ALA A 215 -25.66 4.02 -5.33
N ASP A 216 -26.97 3.75 -5.39
CA ASP A 216 -27.94 4.11 -4.35
C ASP A 216 -27.81 3.28 -3.07
N THR A 217 -27.03 2.20 -3.08
CA THR A 217 -26.74 1.39 -1.88
C THR A 217 -25.42 1.77 -1.20
N ILE A 218 -24.72 2.80 -1.69
CA ILE A 218 -23.44 3.27 -1.14
C ILE A 218 -23.69 4.46 -0.22
N ASP A 219 -23.55 4.22 1.08
CA ASP A 219 -23.82 5.23 2.11
C ASP A 219 -22.63 6.17 2.37
N TYR A 220 -21.41 5.77 1.98
CA TYR A 220 -20.18 6.52 2.27
C TYR A 220 -19.12 6.32 1.18
N VAL A 221 -18.40 7.40 0.85
CA VAL A 221 -17.24 7.44 -0.06
C VAL A 221 -16.13 8.26 0.59
#